data_AF-I3RZ51-F1
#
_entry.id   AF-I3RZ51-F1
#
_cell.length_a   1.000
_cell.length_b   1.000
_cell.length_c   1.000
_cell.angle_alpha   90.00
_cell.angle_beta   90.00
_cell.angle_gamma   90.00
#
_symmetry.space_group_name_H-M   'P 1'
#
loop_
_entity.id
_entity.type
_entity.pdbx_description
1 polymer ?
#
loop_
_entity_poly.entity_id
_entity_poly.type
_entity_poly.pdbx_seq_one_letter_code
_entity_poly.pdbx_strand_id
1 'polypeptide(L)'
;MIIKGGTDMLARNTTVDNILDFDLPLDTVEEINKLQEKGNVKITTIVKNDKKLTLKDQFVIAFTSNLRALADLNISQNELKVITYILEVMEFGNLISINQSSIAKELGLHKSNVSYVFK
;
A
#
# COMPACT_ATOMS: atom_id res chain seq x y z
N MET A 1 4.87 57.24 -13.97
CA MET A 1 3.68 56.54 -13.47
C MET A 1 4.16 55.29 -12.75
N ILE A 2 4.14 55.31 -11.42
CA ILE A 2 4.66 54.24 -10.55
C ILE A 2 3.49 53.30 -10.24
N ILE A 3 3.56 52.04 -10.64
CA ILE A 3 2.64 51.00 -10.15
C ILE A 3 3.45 50.07 -9.24
N LYS A 4 3.11 50.16 -7.95
CA LYS A 4 3.71 49.45 -6.82
C LYS A 4 3.61 47.93 -6.98
N GLY A 5 4.64 47.24 -6.49
CA GLY A 5 4.75 45.79 -6.45
C GLY A 5 3.56 45.13 -5.77
N GLY A 6 3.06 44.07 -6.41
CA GLY A 6 2.12 43.14 -5.81
C GLY A 6 2.85 42.35 -4.72
N THR A 7 2.55 42.67 -3.47
CA THR A 7 2.76 41.81 -2.32
C THR A 7 2.04 40.49 -2.57
N ASP A 8 2.79 39.40 -2.58
CA ASP A 8 2.26 38.04 -2.58
C ASP A 8 1.46 37.87 -1.27
N MET A 9 0.14 38.00 -1.37
CA MET A 9 -0.76 37.83 -0.25
C MET A 9 -0.83 36.34 0.04
N LEU A 10 0.02 35.85 0.96
CA LEU A 10 -0.22 34.58 1.61
C LEU A 10 -1.61 34.64 2.23
N ALA A 11 -2.55 33.88 1.67
CA ALA A 11 -3.89 33.75 2.22
C ALA A 11 -3.77 33.19 3.65
N ARG A 12 -3.96 34.04 4.66
CA ARG A 12 -4.35 33.61 6.01
C ARG A 12 -5.78 33.11 5.92
N ASN A 13 -5.95 31.87 5.52
CA ASN A 13 -7.25 31.20 5.65
C ASN A 13 -7.44 30.81 7.12
N THR A 14 -8.26 31.63 7.77
CA THR A 14 -9.40 31.26 8.61
C THR A 14 -9.15 30.16 9.65
N THR A 15 -9.23 30.54 10.93
CA THR A 15 -9.47 29.61 12.03
C THR A 15 -10.57 28.63 11.60
N VAL A 16 -10.20 27.37 11.45
CA VAL A 16 -11.18 26.32 11.18
C VAL A 16 -11.78 25.96 12.53
N ASP A 17 -12.86 26.65 12.90
CA ASP A 17 -13.61 26.30 14.11
C ASP A 17 -14.16 24.87 13.96
N ASN A 18 -14.03 24.05 15.01
CA ASN A 18 -14.37 22.61 15.06
C ASN A 18 -13.38 21.63 14.43
N ILE A 19 -12.07 21.90 14.49
CA ILE A 19 -11.11 20.80 14.48
C ILE A 19 -11.24 20.09 15.84
N LEU A 20 -11.83 18.88 15.85
CA LEU A 20 -11.76 17.97 16.99
C LEU A 20 -10.30 17.89 17.46
N ASP A 21 -10.06 18.00 18.76
CA ASP A 21 -8.73 17.79 19.33
C ASP A 21 -8.12 16.52 18.72
N PHE A 22 -6.96 16.67 18.08
CA PHE A 22 -6.25 15.54 17.51
C PHE A 22 -5.49 14.85 18.63
N ASP A 23 -5.97 13.69 19.05
CA ASP A 23 -5.21 12.80 19.92
C ASP A 23 -3.98 12.30 19.16
N LEU A 24 -2.82 12.85 19.51
CA LEU A 24 -1.53 12.35 19.04
C LEU A 24 -1.07 11.23 19.97
N PRO A 25 -0.49 10.14 19.44
CA PRO A 25 0.21 9.15 20.23
C PRO A 25 1.27 9.79 21.16
N LEU A 26 1.40 9.26 22.38
CA LEU A 26 2.27 9.83 23.42
C LEU A 26 3.73 10.00 22.97
N ASP A 27 4.25 9.04 22.21
CA ASP A 27 5.59 9.07 21.62
C ASP A 27 5.79 10.25 20.65
N THR A 28 4.78 10.54 19.84
CA THR A 28 4.77 11.67 18.90
C THR A 28 4.81 13.00 19.66
N VAL A 29 4.06 13.10 20.77
CA VAL A 29 4.06 14.29 21.63
C VAL A 29 5.43 14.50 22.28
N GLU A 30 6.05 13.44 22.80
CA GLU A 30 7.39 13.50 23.39
C GLU A 30 8.44 13.95 22.38
N GLU A 31 8.37 13.48 21.14
CA GLU A 31 9.30 13.87 20.09
C GLU A 31 9.13 15.34 19.67
N ILE A 32 7.89 15.81 19.54
CA ILE A 32 7.60 17.23 19.27
C ILE A 32 8.20 18.12 20.37
N ASN A 33 8.02 17.75 21.65
CA ASN A 33 8.57 18.52 22.76
C ASN A 33 10.11 18.60 22.70
N LYS A 34 10.79 17.49 22.40
CA LYS A 34 12.25 17.47 22.21
C LYS A 34 12.72 18.33 21.03
N LEU A 35 11.91 18.40 19.97
CA LEU A 35 12.23 19.23 18.81
C LEU A 35 11.99 20.71 19.06
N GLN A 36 10.98 21.07 19.87
CA GLN A 36 10.72 22.44 20.29
C GLN A 36 11.85 23.02 21.13
N GLU A 37 12.47 22.21 22.00
CA GLU A 37 13.67 22.62 22.74
C GLU A 37 14.84 23.01 21.83
N LYS A 38 14.88 22.47 20.60
CA LYS A 38 15.96 22.70 19.62
C LYS A 38 15.67 23.85 18.64
N GLY A 39 14.50 24.50 18.76
CA GLY A 39 14.13 25.66 17.95
C GLY A 39 12.78 25.51 17.25
N ASN A 40 12.63 26.18 16.11
CA ASN A 40 11.35 26.26 15.41
C ASN A 40 10.96 24.90 14.81
N VAL A 41 9.81 24.36 15.22
CA VAL A 41 9.24 23.11 14.70
C VAL A 41 8.17 23.44 13.66
N LYS A 42 8.33 22.88 12.45
CA LYS A 42 7.30 22.92 11.41
C LYS A 42 6.61 21.56 11.35
N ILE A 43 5.34 21.53 11.73
CA ILE A 43 4.49 20.34 11.60
C ILE A 43 3.67 20.48 10.31
N THR A 44 3.63 19.42 9.49
CA THR A 44 2.80 19.36 8.28
C THR A 44 1.84 18.18 8.42
N THR A 45 0.57 18.48 8.69
CA THR A 45 -0.49 17.48 8.76
C THR A 45 -1.22 17.43 7.43
N ILE A 46 -1.22 16.26 6.79
CA ILE A 46 -1.94 16.04 5.52
C ILE A 46 -3.24 15.30 5.84
N VAL A 47 -4.33 16.04 5.94
CA VAL A 47 -5.68 15.45 6.06
C VAL A 47 -6.19 15.13 4.67
N LYS A 48 -6.28 13.85 4.34
CA LYS A 48 -6.94 13.37 3.12
C LYS A 48 -8.24 12.71 3.53
N ASN A 49 -9.29 12.96 2.76
CA ASN A 49 -10.44 12.07 2.80
C ASN A 49 -9.91 10.70 2.33
N ASP A 50 -10.00 9.68 3.19
CA ASP A 50 -9.83 8.31 2.74
C ASP A 50 -10.94 8.07 1.71
N LYS A 51 -10.61 8.28 0.44
CA LYS A 51 -11.25 7.49 -0.59
C LYS A 51 -10.91 6.07 -0.19
N LYS A 52 -11.83 5.41 0.53
CA LYS A 52 -11.92 3.96 0.53
C LYS A 52 -11.86 3.62 -0.95
N LEU A 53 -10.69 3.17 -1.39
CA LEU A 53 -10.58 2.33 -2.54
C LEU A 53 -11.50 1.17 -2.19
N THR A 54 -12.76 1.26 -2.61
CA THR A 54 -13.64 0.12 -2.61
C THR A 54 -13.07 -0.74 -3.71
N LEU A 55 -12.06 -1.52 -3.33
CA LEU A 55 -11.49 -2.60 -4.11
C LEU A 55 -12.61 -3.64 -4.12
N LYS A 56 -13.56 -3.43 -5.03
CA LYS A 56 -14.67 -4.35 -5.27
C LYS A 56 -14.14 -5.71 -5.74
N ASP A 57 -12.93 -5.70 -6.29
CA ASP A 57 -12.19 -6.85 -6.75
C ASP A 57 -11.03 -7.15 -5.78
N GLN A 58 -10.66 -8.43 -5.68
CA GLN A 58 -9.47 -8.85 -4.95
C GLN A 58 -8.23 -8.18 -5.58
N PHE A 59 -7.34 -7.67 -4.72
CA PHE A 59 -6.13 -6.99 -5.14
C PHE A 59 -4.95 -7.45 -4.29
N VAL A 60 -3.75 -7.36 -4.86
CA VAL A 60 -2.49 -7.66 -4.19
C VAL A 60 -1.63 -6.41 -4.12
N ILE A 61 -0.97 -6.17 -2.98
CA ILE A 61 0.08 -5.16 -2.87
C ILE A 61 1.41 -5.85 -3.18
N ALA A 62 2.04 -5.46 -4.29
CA ALA A 62 3.34 -5.99 -4.70
C ALA A 62 4.29 -4.84 -5.04
N PHE A 63 5.58 -4.99 -4.69
CA PHE A 63 6.60 -4.08 -5.17
C PHE A 63 6.82 -4.31 -6.67
N THR A 64 6.95 -3.23 -7.44
CA THR A 64 7.19 -3.30 -8.89
C THR A 64 8.49 -4.04 -9.24
N SER A 65 9.48 -3.99 -8.35
CA SER A 65 10.71 -4.79 -8.43
C SER A 65 10.44 -6.29 -8.42
N ASN A 66 9.50 -6.76 -7.59
CA ASN A 66 9.17 -8.18 -7.46
C ASN A 66 8.43 -8.68 -8.71
N LEU A 67 7.53 -7.86 -9.24
CA LEU A 67 6.83 -8.17 -10.49
C LEU A 67 7.80 -8.23 -11.68
N ARG A 68 8.80 -7.34 -11.72
CA ARG A 68 9.84 -7.36 -12.75
C ARG A 68 10.74 -8.59 -12.61
N ALA A 69 11.17 -8.92 -11.40
CA ALA A 69 11.94 -10.14 -11.14
C ALA A 69 11.15 -11.41 -11.55
N LEU A 70 9.83 -11.44 -11.32
CA LEU A 70 8.97 -12.54 -11.76
C LEU A 70 8.89 -12.62 -13.30
N ALA A 71 8.83 -11.47 -13.98
CA ALA A 71 8.79 -11.40 -15.44
C ALA A 71 10.13 -11.77 -16.12
N ASP A 72 11.26 -11.58 -15.42
CA ASP A 72 12.59 -11.93 -15.91
C ASP A 72 12.90 -13.44 -15.79
N LEU A 73 12.06 -14.18 -15.06
CA LEU A 73 12.13 -15.64 -15.00
C LEU A 73 11.53 -16.25 -16.28
N ASN A 74 12.12 -17.35 -16.77
CA ASN A 74 11.59 -18.11 -17.90
C ASN A 74 10.40 -18.99 -17.47
N ILE A 75 9.30 -18.36 -17.05
CA ILE A 75 8.10 -19.00 -16.50
C ILE A 75 7.16 -19.42 -17.63
N SER A 76 6.75 -20.67 -17.63
CA SER A 76 5.69 -21.18 -18.51
C SER A 76 4.31 -20.67 -18.11
N GLN A 77 3.36 -20.71 -19.04
CA GLN A 77 1.98 -20.30 -18.77
C GLN A 77 1.34 -21.08 -17.60
N ASN A 78 1.71 -22.34 -17.41
CA ASN A 78 1.18 -23.18 -16.33
C ASN A 78 1.75 -22.77 -14.97
N GLU A 79 3.05 -22.45 -14.90
CA GLU A 79 3.69 -21.97 -13.68
C GLU A 79 3.11 -20.62 -13.26
N LEU A 80 2.88 -19.70 -14.20
CA LEU A 80 2.25 -18.42 -13.91
C LEU A 80 0.84 -18.59 -13.33
N LYS A 81 0.02 -19.49 -13.91
CA LYS A 81 -1.32 -19.80 -13.38
C LYS A 81 -1.28 -20.31 -11.94
N VAL A 82 -0.31 -21.17 -11.62
CA VAL A 82 -0.13 -21.70 -10.27
C VAL A 82 0.30 -20.58 -9.31
N ILE A 83 1.22 -19.72 -9.70
CA ILE A 83 1.70 -18.59 -8.88
C ILE A 83 0.56 -17.61 -8.58
N THR A 84 -0.24 -17.22 -9.58
CA THR A 84 -1.35 -16.29 -9.38
C THR A 84 -2.43 -16.88 -8.47
N TYR A 85 -2.70 -18.18 -8.59
CA TYR A 85 -3.62 -18.88 -7.71
C TYR A 85 -3.13 -18.92 -6.27
N ILE A 86 -1.84 -19.19 -6.07
CA ILE A 86 -1.22 -19.14 -4.73
C ILE A 86 -1.39 -17.74 -4.13
N LEU A 87 -1.11 -16.68 -4.90
CA LEU A 87 -1.29 -15.30 -4.44
C LEU A 87 -2.75 -14.94 -4.12
N GLU A 88 -3.71 -15.51 -4.84
CA GLU A 88 -5.15 -15.33 -4.62
C GLU A 88 -5.63 -16.00 -3.33
N VAL A 89 -5.18 -17.22 -3.06
CA VAL A 89 -5.58 -17.98 -1.86
C VAL A 89 -4.77 -17.63 -0.61
N MET A 90 -3.65 -16.92 -0.77
CA MET A 90 -2.85 -16.42 0.36
C MET A 90 -3.53 -15.19 0.98
N GLU A 91 -4.43 -15.42 1.95
CA GLU A 91 -4.81 -14.36 2.88
C GLU A 91 -3.60 -13.97 3.74
N PHE A 92 -3.40 -12.66 3.93
CA PHE A 92 -2.30 -12.05 4.69
C PHE A 92 -1.90 -12.87 5.94
N GLY A 93 -0.85 -13.68 5.79
CA GLY A 93 -0.21 -14.40 6.89
C GLY A 93 -0.66 -15.84 7.15
N ASN A 94 -1.64 -16.39 6.43
CA ASN A 94 -2.07 -17.79 6.61
C ASN A 94 -1.72 -18.65 5.37
N LEU A 95 -0.64 -19.42 5.48
CA LEU A 95 -0.32 -20.53 4.56
C LEU A 95 -1.24 -21.72 4.86
N ILE A 96 -2.53 -21.61 4.52
CA ILE A 96 -3.44 -22.75 4.59
C ILE A 96 -3.05 -23.74 3.49
N SER A 97 -3.03 -25.01 3.87
CA SER A 97 -2.60 -26.18 3.11
C SER A 97 -3.14 -26.25 1.67
N ILE A 98 -2.39 -25.70 0.74
CA ILE A 98 -2.67 -25.82 -0.69
C ILE A 98 -2.33 -27.25 -1.11
N ASN A 99 -3.34 -28.05 -1.46
CA ASN A 99 -3.12 -29.40 -1.97
C ASN A 99 -3.06 -29.41 -3.51
N GLN A 100 -2.08 -30.12 -4.09
CA GLN A 100 -1.85 -30.15 -5.55
C GLN A 100 -3.07 -30.65 -6.36
N SER A 101 -3.91 -31.50 -5.76
CA SER A 101 -5.10 -32.02 -6.43
C SER A 101 -6.20 -30.95 -6.57
N SER A 102 -6.34 -30.07 -5.57
CA SER A 102 -7.23 -28.92 -5.61
C SER A 102 -6.74 -27.88 -6.61
N ILE A 103 -5.44 -27.59 -6.65
CA ILE A 103 -4.85 -26.70 -7.67
C ILE A 103 -5.14 -27.23 -9.09
N ALA A 104 -4.93 -28.53 -9.30
CA ALA A 104 -5.18 -29.17 -10.60
C ALA A 104 -6.65 -29.02 -11.03
N LYS A 105 -7.58 -29.24 -10.10
CA LYS A 105 -9.02 -29.11 -10.33
C LYS A 105 -9.44 -27.66 -10.61
N GLU A 106 -8.97 -26.72 -9.79
CA GLU A 106 -9.37 -25.31 -9.85
C GLU A 106 -8.84 -24.63 -11.12
N LEU A 107 -7.60 -24.95 -11.51
CA LEU A 107 -6.95 -24.35 -12.68
C LEU A 107 -7.15 -25.14 -13.98
N GLY A 108 -7.92 -26.25 -13.93
CA GLY A 108 -8.11 -27.14 -15.07
C GLY A 108 -6.81 -27.75 -15.61
N LEU A 109 -5.82 -27.95 -14.73
CA LEU A 109 -4.51 -28.49 -15.07
C LEU A 109 -4.45 -30.00 -14.84
N HIS A 110 -3.69 -30.72 -15.67
CA HIS A 110 -3.40 -32.11 -15.40
C HIS A 110 -2.52 -32.25 -14.15
N LYS A 111 -2.79 -33.24 -13.28
CA LYS A 111 -2.08 -33.42 -12.01
C LYS A 111 -0.56 -33.57 -12.18
N SER A 112 -0.11 -34.16 -13.29
CA SER A 112 1.33 -34.25 -13.62
C SER A 112 1.99 -32.89 -13.80
N ASN A 113 1.27 -31.91 -14.36
CA ASN A 113 1.80 -30.57 -14.61
C ASN A 113 1.95 -29.83 -13.29
N VAL A 114 0.96 -29.91 -12.40
CA VAL A 114 1.05 -29.33 -11.06
C VAL A 114 2.18 -29.99 -10.26
N SER A 115 2.30 -31.32 -10.31
CA SER A 115 3.40 -32.02 -9.64
C SER A 115 4.78 -31.63 -10.16
N TYR A 116 4.92 -31.34 -11.46
CA TYR A 116 6.18 -30.87 -12.04
C TYR A 116 6.54 -29.47 -11.54
N VAL A 117 5.56 -28.56 -11.46
CA VAL A 117 5.75 -27.18 -10.97
C VAL A 117 6.15 -27.10 -9.49
N PHE A 118 5.79 -28.11 -8.69
CA PHE A 118 6.12 -28.19 -7.25
C PHE A 118 7.43 -28.93 -6.94
N LYS A 119 8.16 -29.43 -7.94
CA LYS A 119 9.48 -30.07 -7.76
C LYS A 119 10.59 -29.04 -7.84
#